data_AF-A0A2P2IFV9-F1
#
_entry.id   AF-A0A2P2IFV9-F1
#
_cell.length_a   1.000
_cell.length_b   1.000
_cell.length_c   1.000
_cell.angle_alpha   90.00
_cell.angle_beta   90.00
_cell.angle_gamma   90.00
#
_symmetry.space_group_name_H-M   'P 1'
#
loop_
_entity.id
_entity.type
_entity.pdbx_description
1 polymer ?
#
loop_
_entity_poly.entity_id
_entity_poly.type
_entity_poly.pdbx_seq_one_letter_code
_entity_poly.pdbx_strand_id
1 'polypeptide(L)'
;MLQYIVLCFIQLVLANNFRNLDDSIMFPIRWSRYQGVPELLESPDYEKMTIISADQEEFQCLLPLKYGEVEDESKLYNGPGPLSLLLPELLLDDKMMCSYKMEAYWTYELCHGRHIMQYHSGSDISIPNHLTTKKKVDGQQYILGQMTNEQLKELAAEEETHPPKPKEIGETKVDSTNIPYYALMYTDGSVCALTEKPRMTRVLYVCFKNGRNEIYNVKET
;
A
#
# COMPACT_ATOMS: atom_id res chain seq x y z
N MET A 1 21.40 29.17 48.72
CA MET A 1 21.86 27.90 48.11
C MET A 1 20.75 27.15 47.38
N LEU A 2 19.57 26.93 47.99
CA LEU A 2 18.45 26.23 47.33
C LEU A 2 17.98 26.88 46.01
N GLN A 3 17.98 28.22 45.94
CA GLN A 3 17.48 28.98 44.79
C GLN A 3 18.39 28.87 43.55
N TYR A 4 19.71 28.72 43.74
CA TYR A 4 20.67 28.50 42.65
C TYR A 4 20.60 27.07 42.10
N ILE A 5 20.30 26.09 42.95
CA ILE A 5 20.13 24.67 42.55
C ILE A 5 18.86 24.52 41.69
N VAL A 6 17.76 25.20 42.06
CA VAL A 6 16.50 25.17 41.30
C VAL A 6 16.66 25.85 39.93
N LEU A 7 17.38 26.97 39.85
CA LEU A 7 17.69 27.64 38.56
C LEU A 7 18.56 26.77 37.64
N CYS A 8 19.50 26.00 38.19
CA CYS A 8 20.32 25.05 37.42
C CYS A 8 19.51 23.86 36.91
N PHE A 9 18.56 23.33 37.70
CA PHE A 9 17.63 22.29 37.26
C PHE A 9 16.66 22.77 36.18
N ILE A 10 16.18 24.02 36.25
CA ILE A 10 15.28 24.58 35.22
C ILE A 10 16.02 24.79 33.89
N GLN A 11 17.32 25.15 33.91
CA GLN A 11 18.11 25.21 32.68
C GLN A 11 18.47 23.83 32.11
N LEU A 12 18.62 22.79 32.95
CA LEU A 12 18.85 21.43 32.48
C LEU A 12 17.61 20.79 31.82
N VAL A 13 16.39 21.20 32.19
CA VAL A 13 15.15 20.65 31.60
C VAL A 13 14.82 21.29 30.23
N LEU A 14 15.44 22.43 29.90
CA LEU A 14 15.25 23.12 28.62
C LEU A 14 16.28 22.76 27.54
N ALA A 15 17.27 21.93 27.85
CA ALA A 15 18.25 21.44 26.87
C ALA A 15 17.98 19.95 26.58
N ASN A 16 17.74 19.63 25.31
CA ASN A 16 17.58 18.29 24.73
C ASN A 16 16.18 17.68 24.68
N ASN A 17 15.14 18.49 24.49
CA ASN A 17 13.95 18.01 23.80
C ASN A 17 13.94 18.57 22.38
N PHE A 18 14.67 17.92 21.48
CA PHE A 18 14.47 18.13 20.04
C PHE A 18 13.01 17.81 19.78
N ARG A 19 12.23 18.83 19.39
CA ARG A 19 10.83 18.65 19.04
C ARG A 19 10.78 17.68 17.86
N ASN A 20 10.17 16.52 18.08
CA ASN A 20 9.60 15.64 17.06
C ASN A 20 10.55 14.76 16.23
N LEU A 21 11.71 14.33 16.74
CA LEU A 21 12.46 13.25 16.05
C LEU A 21 11.61 11.96 16.09
N ASP A 22 10.96 11.64 14.97
CA ASP A 22 10.11 10.47 14.78
C ASP A 22 10.91 9.34 14.12
N ASP A 23 11.03 8.20 14.81
CA ASP A 23 11.72 7.00 14.32
C ASP A 23 11.05 6.41 13.05
N SER A 24 9.84 6.85 12.71
CA SER A 24 9.15 6.49 11.46
C SER A 24 9.75 7.19 10.23
N ILE A 25 10.54 8.26 10.42
CA ILE A 25 11.13 9.06 9.34
C ILE A 25 12.60 8.72 9.20
N MET A 26 12.97 8.09 8.08
CA MET A 26 14.35 7.73 7.79
C MET A 26 15.11 8.88 7.12
N PHE A 27 16.27 9.24 7.68
CA PHE A 27 17.15 10.26 7.11
C PHE A 27 18.42 9.63 6.53
N PRO A 28 18.80 9.94 5.28
CA PRO A 28 20.10 9.55 4.75
C PRO A 28 21.20 10.42 5.35
N ILE A 29 22.23 9.80 5.93
CA ILE A 29 23.40 10.52 6.43
C ILE A 29 24.27 10.96 5.25
N ARG A 30 24.44 12.28 5.09
CA ARG A 30 25.34 12.87 4.08
C ARG A 30 26.55 13.52 4.74
N TRP A 31 27.72 12.95 4.50
CA TRP A 31 28.98 13.45 5.05
C TRP A 31 29.51 14.61 4.21
N SER A 32 29.55 15.81 4.77
CA SER A 32 30.21 16.98 4.16
C SER A 32 31.70 16.96 4.51
N ARG A 33 32.47 16.02 3.95
CA ARG A 33 33.88 15.87 4.33
C ARG A 33 34.83 16.78 3.55
N TYR A 34 34.42 17.40 2.43
CA TYR A 34 35.40 18.08 1.55
C TYR A 34 34.96 19.29 0.73
N GLN A 35 33.71 19.72 0.79
CA GLN A 35 33.29 20.98 0.18
C GLN A 35 32.32 21.63 1.15
N GLY A 36 32.81 22.64 1.88
CA GLY A 36 31.95 23.47 2.68
C GLY A 36 30.79 23.91 1.80
N VAL A 37 29.57 23.56 2.20
CA VAL A 37 28.37 24.21 1.70
C VAL A 37 28.09 25.27 2.77
N PRO A 38 28.67 26.47 2.67
CA PRO A 38 28.59 27.48 3.73
C PRO A 38 27.13 27.92 3.91
N GLU A 39 26.34 27.81 2.84
CA GLU A 39 24.92 28.12 2.76
C GLU A 39 24.06 27.26 3.70
N LEU A 40 24.46 26.02 3.99
CA LEU A 40 23.73 25.12 4.90
C LEU A 40 24.06 25.37 6.37
N LEU A 41 25.26 25.88 6.66
CA LEU A 41 25.72 26.18 8.02
C LEU A 41 25.02 27.40 8.64
N GLU A 42 24.42 28.26 7.81
CA GLU A 42 23.70 29.47 8.23
C GLU A 42 22.21 29.44 7.85
N SER A 43 21.73 28.34 7.25
CA SER A 43 20.33 28.20 6.88
C SER A 43 19.43 28.17 8.13
N PRO A 44 18.34 28.97 8.17
CA PRO A 44 17.35 28.92 9.24
C PRO A 44 16.50 27.64 9.20
N ASP A 45 16.66 26.79 8.18
CA ASP A 45 15.90 25.55 8.01
C ASP A 45 16.57 24.35 8.70
N TYR A 46 17.71 24.54 9.38
CA TYR A 46 18.46 23.46 10.05
C TYR A 46 18.82 23.81 11.50
N GLU A 47 18.75 22.81 12.37
CA GLU A 47 19.24 22.84 13.76
C GLU A 47 20.59 22.13 13.87
N LYS A 48 21.51 22.70 14.65
CA LYS A 48 22.85 22.16 14.87
C LYS A 48 22.87 21.25 16.10
N MET A 49 23.38 20.04 15.93
CA MET A 49 23.61 19.09 17.01
C MET A 49 25.07 18.65 16.99
N THR A 50 25.73 18.68 18.15
CA THR A 50 27.07 18.11 18.30
C THR A 50 26.95 16.69 18.82
N ILE A 51 27.60 15.75 18.14
CA ILE A 51 27.72 14.35 18.58
C ILE A 51 29.19 13.99 18.70
N ILE A 52 29.52 13.11 19.65
CA ILE A 52 30.89 12.68 19.91
C ILE A 52 30.94 11.16 19.74
N SER A 53 31.87 10.67 18.92
CA SER A 53 32.05 9.22 18.73
C SER A 53 32.73 8.56 19.92
N ALA A 54 32.73 7.23 19.94
CA ALA A 54 33.47 6.44 20.94
C ALA A 54 34.98 6.76 20.94
N ASP A 55 35.52 7.15 19.79
CA ASP A 55 36.93 7.51 19.59
C ASP A 55 37.22 8.99 19.90
N GLN A 56 36.28 9.70 20.54
CA GLN A 56 36.36 11.13 20.88
C GLN A 56 36.46 12.07 19.68
N GLU A 57 35.96 11.64 18.51
CA GLU A 57 35.81 12.53 17.37
C GLU A 57 34.53 13.34 17.52
N GLU A 58 34.64 14.67 17.44
CA GLU A 58 33.52 15.59 17.50
C GLU A 58 32.95 15.82 16.09
N PHE A 59 31.64 15.62 15.94
CA PHE A 59 30.91 15.87 14.71
C PHE A 59 29.80 16.89 14.95
N GLN A 60 29.61 17.78 13.98
CA GLN A 60 28.48 18.68 13.94
C GLN A 60 27.47 18.20 12.90
N CYS A 61 26.31 17.75 13.36
CA CYS A 61 25.17 17.36 12.55
C CYS A 61 24.27 18.58 12.29
N LEU A 62 23.80 18.69 11.05
CA LEU A 62 22.77 19.65 10.63
C LEU A 62 21.48 18.87 10.41
N LEU A 63 20.53 19.00 11.33
CA LEU A 63 19.24 18.35 11.26
C LEU A 63 18.22 19.30 10.64
N PRO A 64 17.46 18.93 9.60
CA PRO A 64 16.39 19.77 9.07
C PRO A 64 15.35 20.07 10.16
N LEU A 65 14.86 21.31 10.24
CA LEU A 65 13.77 21.72 11.14
C LEU A 65 12.39 21.42 10.54
N LYS A 66 12.29 21.42 9.22
CA LYS A 66 11.10 21.02 8.46
C LYS A 66 11.32 19.62 7.92
N TYR A 67 10.75 18.65 8.60
CA TYR A 67 10.74 17.25 8.21
C TYR A 67 9.38 16.66 8.59
N GLY A 68 8.80 15.85 7.72
CA GLY A 68 7.41 15.38 7.88
C GLY A 68 6.34 16.43 7.55
N GLU A 69 6.67 17.72 7.50
CA GLU A 69 5.87 18.73 6.77
C GLU A 69 6.11 18.56 5.27
N VAL A 70 5.57 17.48 4.71
CA VAL A 70 5.36 17.40 3.27
C VAL A 70 4.39 18.53 2.95
N GLU A 71 4.89 19.65 2.41
CA GLU A 71 4.05 20.53 1.60
C GLU A 71 3.25 19.60 0.72
N ASP A 72 1.93 19.61 0.90
CA ASP A 72 0.96 18.64 0.41
C ASP A 72 1.25 18.22 -1.05
N GLU A 73 2.21 17.32 -1.28
CA GLU A 73 2.63 16.88 -2.62
C GLU A 73 1.51 16.06 -3.28
N SER A 74 0.52 15.65 -2.47
CA SER A 74 -0.77 15.14 -2.95
C SER A 74 -1.50 16.15 -3.85
N LYS A 75 -1.17 17.45 -3.79
CA LYS A 75 -1.69 18.51 -4.67
C LYS A 75 -0.99 18.62 -6.02
N LEU A 76 0.10 17.89 -6.28
CA LEU A 76 0.87 18.02 -7.53
C LEU A 76 0.61 16.89 -8.55
N TYR A 77 -0.07 15.81 -8.15
CA TYR A 77 -0.40 14.74 -9.08
C TYR A 77 -1.60 15.13 -9.95
N ASN A 78 -1.30 15.51 -11.19
CA ASN A 78 -2.30 15.80 -12.24
C ASN A 78 -2.60 14.57 -13.12
N GLY A 79 -2.19 13.38 -12.69
CA GLY A 79 -2.37 12.16 -13.46
C GLY A 79 -3.72 11.49 -13.24
N PRO A 80 -4.01 10.43 -14.00
CA PRO A 80 -5.23 9.64 -13.86
C PRO A 80 -5.35 9.00 -12.46
N GLY A 81 -6.57 8.89 -11.95
CA GLY A 81 -6.87 8.19 -10.71
C GLY A 81 -6.58 6.68 -10.82
N PRO A 82 -6.49 5.97 -9.68
CA PRO A 82 -6.12 4.56 -9.64
C PRO A 82 -7.07 3.67 -10.44
N LEU A 83 -8.39 3.87 -10.34
CA LEU A 83 -9.35 3.09 -11.13
C LEU A 83 -9.17 3.32 -12.62
N SER A 84 -9.00 4.58 -13.04
CA SER A 84 -8.81 4.91 -14.46
C SER A 84 -7.55 4.28 -15.07
N LEU A 85 -6.51 4.03 -14.25
CA LEU A 85 -5.34 3.26 -14.66
C LEU A 85 -5.62 1.76 -14.82
N LEU A 86 -6.54 1.21 -14.01
CA LEU A 86 -6.92 -0.20 -14.02
C LEU A 86 -8.00 -0.53 -15.07
N LEU A 87 -8.87 0.42 -15.42
CA LEU A 87 -10.01 0.22 -16.32
C LEU A 87 -9.65 -0.49 -17.65
N PRO A 88 -8.54 -0.15 -18.34
CA PRO A 88 -8.18 -0.84 -19.57
C PRO A 88 -8.05 -2.36 -19.40
N GLU A 89 -7.44 -2.80 -18.29
CA GLU A 89 -7.26 -4.23 -17.96
C GLU A 89 -8.56 -4.86 -17.43
N LEU A 90 -9.36 -4.10 -16.69
CA LEU A 90 -10.62 -4.59 -16.11
C LEU A 90 -11.74 -4.77 -17.14
N LEU A 91 -11.77 -3.97 -18.21
CA LEU A 91 -12.82 -3.97 -19.23
C LEU A 91 -12.46 -4.77 -20.50
N LEU A 92 -11.34 -5.49 -20.50
CA LEU A 92 -10.89 -6.28 -21.65
C LEU A 92 -11.81 -7.49 -21.88
N ASP A 93 -12.74 -7.33 -22.83
CA ASP A 93 -13.75 -8.36 -23.13
C ASP A 93 -13.17 -9.54 -23.94
N ASP A 94 -12.21 -9.28 -24.83
CA ASP A 94 -11.68 -10.26 -25.80
C ASP A 94 -10.44 -11.04 -25.30
N LYS A 95 -9.80 -10.57 -24.22
CA LYS A 95 -8.68 -11.27 -23.57
C LYS A 95 -8.92 -11.27 -22.07
N MET A 96 -9.47 -12.36 -21.56
CA MET A 96 -9.55 -12.56 -20.11
C MET A 96 -8.13 -12.61 -19.53
N MET A 97 -7.71 -11.52 -18.88
CA MET A 97 -6.49 -11.50 -18.08
C MET A 97 -6.83 -12.10 -16.72
N CYS A 98 -6.39 -13.33 -16.50
CA CYS A 98 -6.58 -14.02 -15.23
C CYS A 98 -5.23 -14.26 -14.55
N SER A 99 -5.20 -13.94 -13.27
CA SER A 99 -4.07 -14.17 -12.36
C SER A 99 -4.35 -15.41 -11.52
N TYR A 100 -3.32 -16.22 -11.28
CA TYR A 100 -3.47 -17.49 -10.57
C TYR A 100 -2.55 -17.54 -9.34
N LYS A 101 -3.01 -18.22 -8.29
CA LYS A 101 -2.18 -18.59 -7.15
C LYS A 101 -2.52 -19.99 -6.69
N MET A 102 -1.51 -20.84 -6.67
CA MET A 102 -1.58 -22.17 -6.11
C MET A 102 -1.10 -22.12 -4.66
N GLU A 103 -1.95 -22.56 -3.74
CA GLU A 103 -1.59 -22.90 -2.36
C GLU A 103 -1.57 -24.43 -2.20
N ALA A 104 -1.32 -24.91 -0.98
CA ALA A 104 -1.17 -26.34 -0.73
C ALA A 104 -2.40 -27.19 -1.14
N TYR A 105 -3.61 -26.67 -0.89
CA TYR A 105 -4.87 -27.36 -1.20
C TYR A 105 -5.73 -26.59 -2.22
N TRP A 106 -5.76 -25.27 -2.13
CA TRP A 106 -6.58 -24.42 -2.99
C TRP A 106 -5.78 -23.79 -4.13
N THR A 107 -6.40 -23.69 -5.29
CA THR A 107 -5.98 -22.81 -6.38
C THR A 107 -6.98 -21.67 -6.49
N TYR A 108 -6.46 -20.45 -6.55
CA TYR A 108 -7.22 -19.23 -6.73
C TYR A 108 -7.00 -18.69 -8.13
N GLU A 109 -8.09 -18.24 -8.74
CA GLU A 109 -8.12 -17.59 -10.04
C GLU A 109 -8.84 -16.26 -9.89
N LEU A 110 -8.18 -15.18 -10.30
CA LEU A 110 -8.73 -13.83 -10.36
C LEU A 110 -8.75 -13.42 -11.82
N CYS A 111 -9.92 -13.42 -12.45
CA CYS A 111 -10.12 -12.82 -13.75
C CYS A 111 -10.49 -11.35 -13.55
N HIS A 112 -9.56 -10.47 -13.88
CA HIS A 112 -9.66 -9.03 -13.63
C HIS A 112 -10.95 -8.47 -14.24
N GLY A 113 -11.74 -7.77 -13.43
CA GLY A 113 -12.98 -7.14 -13.85
C GLY A 113 -14.21 -8.06 -13.89
N ARG A 114 -14.05 -9.38 -13.65
CA ARG A 114 -15.13 -10.35 -13.85
C ARG A 114 -15.45 -11.19 -12.64
N HIS A 115 -14.52 -12.02 -12.18
CA HIS A 115 -14.82 -12.96 -11.11
C HIS A 115 -13.57 -13.47 -10.43
N ILE A 116 -13.80 -14.05 -9.25
CA ILE A 116 -12.80 -14.71 -8.43
C ILE A 116 -13.31 -16.09 -8.10
N MET A 117 -12.45 -17.08 -8.30
CA MET A 117 -12.78 -18.49 -8.09
C MET A 117 -11.71 -19.16 -7.24
N GLN A 118 -12.15 -20.13 -6.45
CA GLN A 118 -11.32 -21.06 -5.71
C GLN A 118 -11.69 -22.49 -6.10
N TYR A 119 -10.68 -23.33 -6.37
CA TYR A 119 -10.89 -24.72 -6.74
C TYR A 119 -9.72 -25.63 -6.30
N HIS A 120 -9.95 -26.95 -6.25
CA HIS A 120 -8.92 -27.94 -5.96
C HIS A 120 -8.40 -28.59 -7.26
N SER A 121 -7.09 -28.49 -7.55
CA SER A 121 -6.48 -28.88 -8.84
C SER A 121 -6.50 -30.39 -9.18
N GLY A 122 -6.94 -31.25 -8.26
CA GLY A 122 -6.98 -32.72 -8.47
C GLY A 122 -8.25 -33.25 -9.16
N SER A 123 -9.25 -32.40 -9.38
CA SER A 123 -10.37 -32.72 -10.27
C SER A 123 -9.99 -32.39 -11.71
N ASP A 124 -10.40 -33.18 -12.70
CA ASP A 124 -10.25 -32.88 -14.14
C ASP A 124 -10.87 -31.50 -14.47
N ILE A 125 -10.11 -30.43 -14.28
CA ILE A 125 -10.51 -29.06 -14.57
C ILE A 125 -10.21 -28.85 -16.04
N SER A 126 -11.15 -29.21 -16.89
CA SER A 126 -11.32 -28.46 -18.12
C SER A 126 -11.69 -27.04 -17.71
N ILE A 127 -10.71 -26.12 -17.73
CA ILE A 127 -10.97 -24.68 -17.74
C ILE A 127 -12.08 -24.48 -18.79
N PRO A 128 -13.30 -24.04 -18.42
CA PRO A 128 -14.30 -23.72 -19.41
C PRO A 128 -13.81 -22.43 -20.06
N ASN A 129 -12.99 -22.57 -21.10
CA ASN A 129 -13.03 -21.58 -22.15
C ASN A 129 -14.49 -21.52 -22.57
N HIS A 130 -15.10 -20.39 -22.25
CA HIS A 130 -16.46 -20.06 -22.63
C HIS A 130 -17.54 -20.80 -21.83
N LEU A 131 -18.48 -19.99 -21.36
CA LEU A 131 -19.69 -20.28 -20.62
C LEU A 131 -20.67 -21.19 -21.41
N THR A 132 -20.27 -22.37 -21.89
CA THR A 132 -21.15 -23.22 -22.73
C THR A 132 -21.02 -24.72 -22.58
N THR A 133 -20.26 -25.26 -21.61
CA THR A 133 -20.31 -26.71 -21.37
C THR A 133 -20.45 -27.04 -19.90
N LYS A 134 -21.66 -27.47 -19.52
CA LYS A 134 -21.97 -28.16 -18.27
C LYS A 134 -21.25 -29.52 -18.25
N LYS A 135 -19.93 -29.54 -18.16
CA LYS A 135 -19.19 -30.74 -17.78
C LYS A 135 -19.12 -30.73 -16.27
N LYS A 136 -19.77 -31.71 -15.61
CA LYS A 136 -19.65 -31.91 -14.16
C LYS A 136 -18.16 -32.12 -13.84
N VAL A 137 -17.52 -31.11 -13.28
CA VAL A 137 -16.18 -31.22 -12.71
C VAL A 137 -16.36 -31.87 -11.34
N ASP A 138 -15.67 -32.99 -11.10
CA ASP A 138 -15.73 -33.77 -9.85
C ASP A 138 -14.86 -33.12 -8.76
N GLY A 139 -14.99 -31.81 -8.57
CA GLY A 139 -14.10 -30.99 -7.73
C GLY A 139 -14.83 -29.94 -6.92
N GLN A 140 -14.27 -29.61 -5.75
CA GLN A 140 -14.73 -28.48 -4.94
C GLN A 140 -14.38 -27.18 -5.67
N GLN A 141 -15.40 -26.42 -6.08
CA GLN A 141 -15.27 -25.14 -6.77
C GLN A 141 -16.21 -24.11 -6.13
N TYR A 142 -15.69 -22.91 -5.87
CA TYR A 142 -16.43 -21.81 -5.25
C TYR A 142 -16.14 -20.51 -5.97
N ILE A 143 -17.20 -19.82 -6.41
CA ILE A 143 -17.12 -18.42 -6.82
C ILE A 143 -17.02 -17.59 -5.54
N LEU A 144 -15.95 -16.82 -5.38
CA LEU A 144 -15.70 -15.97 -4.22
C LEU A 144 -16.21 -14.53 -4.40
N GLY A 145 -16.59 -14.19 -5.62
CA GLY A 145 -17.23 -12.93 -5.98
C GLY A 145 -17.18 -12.70 -7.49
N GLN A 146 -18.02 -11.78 -7.95
CA GLN A 146 -18.20 -11.39 -9.34
C GLN A 146 -18.32 -9.86 -9.41
N MET A 147 -18.06 -9.35 -10.61
CA MET A 147 -18.19 -7.95 -10.95
C MET A 147 -18.58 -7.84 -12.42
N THR A 148 -19.47 -6.91 -12.75
CA THR A 148 -19.88 -6.66 -14.13
C THR A 148 -19.24 -5.39 -14.68
N ASN A 149 -19.20 -5.28 -16.01
CA ASN A 149 -18.70 -4.10 -16.70
C ASN A 149 -19.56 -2.86 -16.37
N GLU A 150 -20.85 -3.04 -16.09
CA GLU A 150 -21.75 -1.97 -15.64
C GLU A 150 -21.36 -1.47 -14.25
N GLN A 151 -21.17 -2.37 -13.28
CA GLN A 151 -20.73 -2.02 -11.93
C GLN A 151 -19.39 -1.28 -11.93
N LEU A 152 -18.45 -1.71 -12.78
CA LEU A 152 -17.16 -1.02 -12.96
C LEU A 152 -17.30 0.40 -13.51
N LYS A 153 -18.20 0.61 -14.48
CA LYS A 153 -18.45 1.93 -15.08
C LYS A 153 -19.15 2.87 -14.10
N GLU A 154 -20.09 2.35 -13.32
CA GLU A 154 -20.75 3.11 -12.26
C GLU A 154 -19.75 3.56 -11.21
N LEU A 155 -18.86 2.66 -10.76
CA LEU A 155 -17.79 2.99 -9.83
C LEU A 155 -16.82 4.05 -10.40
N ALA A 156 -16.46 3.93 -11.68
CA ALA A 156 -15.61 4.93 -12.35
C ALA A 156 -16.26 6.31 -12.39
N ALA A 157 -17.56 6.38 -12.71
CA ALA A 157 -18.30 7.64 -12.71
C ALA A 157 -18.44 8.24 -11.30
N GLU A 158 -18.64 7.39 -10.27
CA GLU A 158 -18.68 7.83 -8.88
C GLU A 158 -17.35 8.46 -8.46
N GLU A 159 -16.21 7.83 -8.76
CA GLU A 159 -14.88 8.36 -8.41
C GLU A 159 -14.52 9.66 -9.13
N GLU A 160 -15.02 9.90 -10.35
CA GLU A 160 -14.85 11.18 -11.03
C GLU A 160 -15.56 12.32 -10.29
N THR A 161 -16.71 12.04 -9.68
CA THR A 161 -17.48 13.03 -8.89
C THR A 161 -17.01 13.16 -7.45
N HIS A 162 -16.48 12.06 -6.89
CA HIS A 162 -16.08 11.92 -5.50
C HIS A 162 -14.73 11.23 -5.40
N PRO A 163 -13.61 11.92 -5.75
CA PRO A 163 -12.30 11.31 -5.70
C PRO A 163 -11.91 10.98 -4.24
N PRO A 164 -11.26 9.81 -4.01
CA PRO A 164 -10.82 9.42 -2.68
C PRO A 164 -9.79 10.40 -2.14
N LYS A 165 -9.91 10.76 -0.85
CA LYS A 165 -8.96 11.68 -0.21
C LYS A 165 -7.66 10.95 0.12
N PRO A 166 -6.49 11.62 0.07
CA PRO A 166 -5.19 10.99 0.39
C PRO A 166 -5.14 10.28 1.75
N LYS A 167 -5.85 10.80 2.75
CA LYS A 167 -5.92 10.22 4.10
C LYS A 167 -6.74 8.93 4.20
N GLU A 168 -7.51 8.59 3.17
CA GLU A 168 -8.37 7.40 3.12
C GLU A 168 -7.69 6.24 2.36
N ILE A 169 -6.50 6.48 1.80
CA ILE A 169 -5.73 5.46 1.08
C ILE A 169 -5.12 4.51 2.12
N GLY A 170 -5.58 3.26 2.12
CA GLY A 170 -5.04 2.22 2.97
C GLY A 170 -3.70 1.67 2.44
N GLU A 171 -2.90 1.12 3.35
CA GLU A 171 -1.63 0.47 3.03
C GLU A 171 -1.67 -1.03 3.35
N THR A 172 -0.92 -1.82 2.60
CA THR A 172 -0.70 -3.24 2.84
C THR A 172 0.79 -3.57 2.79
N LYS A 173 1.21 -4.63 3.48
CA LYS A 173 2.61 -5.07 3.52
C LYS A 173 2.93 -6.02 2.38
N VAL A 174 3.88 -5.63 1.53
CA VAL A 174 4.46 -6.43 0.45
C VAL A 174 5.98 -6.38 0.61
N ASP A 175 6.66 -7.52 0.72
CA ASP A 175 8.11 -7.61 0.97
C ASP A 175 8.61 -6.70 2.10
N SER A 176 7.91 -6.71 3.25
CA SER A 176 8.21 -5.86 4.43
C SER A 176 8.10 -4.34 4.21
N THR A 177 7.60 -3.91 3.05
CA THR A 177 7.34 -2.51 2.73
C THR A 177 5.85 -2.23 2.78
N ASN A 178 5.44 -1.13 3.41
CA ASN A 178 4.06 -0.68 3.32
C ASN A 178 3.84 -0.03 1.95
N ILE A 179 2.86 -0.51 1.21
CA ILE A 179 2.51 -0.03 -0.13
C ILE A 179 1.03 0.36 -0.13
N PRO A 180 0.67 1.55 -0.67
CA PRO A 180 -0.72 1.94 -0.83
C PRO A 180 -1.44 0.98 -1.80
N TYR A 181 -2.70 0.68 -1.51
CA TYR A 181 -3.52 -0.18 -2.37
C TYR A 181 -4.78 0.53 -2.85
N TYR A 182 -5.32 0.04 -3.96
CA TYR A 182 -6.66 0.35 -4.44
C TYR A 182 -7.57 -0.88 -4.28
N ALA A 183 -8.71 -0.73 -3.60
CA ALA A 183 -9.58 -1.85 -3.26
C ALA A 183 -10.81 -1.93 -4.17
N LEU A 184 -11.04 -3.11 -4.75
CA LEU A 184 -12.27 -3.43 -5.47
C LEU A 184 -13.03 -4.54 -4.77
N MET A 185 -14.36 -4.39 -4.68
CA MET A 185 -15.25 -5.38 -4.10
C MET A 185 -15.88 -6.24 -5.18
N TYR A 186 -15.74 -7.56 -5.04
CA TYR A 186 -16.40 -8.57 -5.86
C TYR A 186 -17.48 -9.23 -5.00
N THR A 187 -18.73 -9.22 -5.45
CA THR A 187 -19.91 -9.65 -4.69
C THR A 187 -20.62 -10.82 -5.35
N ASP A 188 -21.72 -11.30 -4.78
CA ASP A 188 -22.60 -12.28 -5.44
C ASP A 188 -21.88 -13.58 -5.84
N GLY A 189 -20.96 -14.01 -4.99
CA GLY A 189 -20.31 -15.32 -5.10
C GLY A 189 -21.24 -16.47 -4.69
N SER A 190 -20.72 -17.67 -4.80
CA SER A 190 -21.38 -18.90 -4.36
C SER A 190 -21.80 -18.80 -2.89
N VAL A 191 -23.00 -19.29 -2.56
CA VAL A 191 -23.52 -19.26 -1.18
C VAL A 191 -22.66 -20.15 -0.28
N CYS A 192 -22.26 -19.61 0.87
CA CYS A 192 -21.53 -20.37 1.87
C CYS A 192 -22.48 -21.30 2.62
N ALA A 193 -22.18 -22.59 2.68
CA ALA A 193 -23.03 -23.58 3.36
C ALA A 193 -23.10 -23.37 4.89
N LEU A 194 -22.12 -22.68 5.48
CA LEU A 194 -22.06 -22.44 6.92
C LEU A 194 -22.81 -21.18 7.34
N THR A 195 -22.76 -20.13 6.52
CA THR A 195 -23.34 -18.81 6.85
C THR A 195 -24.59 -18.49 6.05
N GLU A 196 -24.89 -19.28 5.01
CA GLU A 196 -25.96 -19.08 4.04
C GLU A 196 -25.91 -17.73 3.31
N LYS A 197 -24.78 -17.03 3.38
CA LYS A 197 -24.55 -15.75 2.68
C LYS A 197 -23.75 -15.97 1.40
N PRO A 198 -23.99 -15.16 0.35
CA PRO A 198 -23.14 -15.17 -0.83
C PRO A 198 -21.71 -14.75 -0.43
N ARG A 199 -20.72 -15.47 -0.95
CA ARG A 199 -19.32 -15.10 -0.76
C ARG A 199 -19.03 -13.76 -1.44
N MET A 200 -18.13 -12.99 -0.85
CA MET A 200 -17.64 -11.73 -1.39
C MET A 200 -16.16 -11.60 -1.08
N THR A 201 -15.43 -10.86 -1.92
CA THR A 201 -13.98 -10.73 -1.83
C THR A 201 -13.57 -9.30 -2.09
N ARG A 202 -12.63 -8.80 -1.28
CA ARG A 202 -11.98 -7.52 -1.50
C ARG A 202 -10.61 -7.73 -2.14
N VAL A 203 -10.46 -7.29 -3.39
CA VAL A 203 -9.20 -7.37 -4.13
C VAL A 203 -8.42 -6.09 -3.92
N LEU A 204 -7.19 -6.20 -3.43
CA LEU A 204 -6.29 -5.08 -3.20
C LEU A 204 -5.27 -5.01 -4.34
N TYR A 205 -5.43 -4.05 -5.23
CA TYR A 205 -4.47 -3.76 -6.30
C TYR A 205 -3.33 -2.90 -5.76
N VAL A 206 -2.09 -3.34 -5.99
CA VAL A 206 -0.88 -2.63 -5.56
C VAL A 206 0.04 -2.42 -6.76
N CYS A 207 0.69 -1.26 -6.83
CA CYS A 207 1.74 -1.01 -7.80
C CYS A 207 3.07 -1.51 -7.24
N PHE A 208 3.57 -2.62 -7.79
CA PHE A 208 4.85 -3.19 -7.40
C PHE A 208 5.76 -3.33 -8.62
N LYS A 209 6.91 -2.66 -8.61
CA LYS A 209 7.82 -2.55 -9.76
C LYS A 209 8.29 -3.89 -10.31
N ASN A 210 8.47 -4.88 -9.43
CA ASN A 210 8.90 -6.23 -9.79
C ASN A 210 7.73 -7.21 -9.95
N GLY A 211 6.49 -6.72 -9.84
CA GLY A 211 5.29 -7.54 -9.92
C GLY A 211 5.01 -7.99 -11.35
N ARG A 212 4.49 -9.20 -11.52
CA ARG A 212 4.17 -9.78 -12.83
C ARG A 212 2.67 -10.03 -13.00
N ASN A 213 1.83 -9.14 -12.46
CA ASN A 213 0.38 -9.33 -12.38
C ASN A 213 0.03 -10.69 -11.76
N GLU A 214 0.56 -10.95 -10.57
CA GLU A 214 0.37 -12.22 -9.85
C GLU A 214 -0.36 -11.95 -8.51
N ILE A 215 -1.09 -12.94 -8.01
CA ILE A 215 -1.75 -12.81 -6.71
C ILE A 215 -0.71 -13.01 -5.61
N TYR A 216 -0.32 -11.92 -4.94
CA TYR A 216 0.68 -11.93 -3.89
C TYR A 216 0.23 -12.74 -2.67
N ASN A 217 -0.93 -12.41 -2.10
CA ASN A 217 -1.46 -13.01 -0.88
C ASN A 217 -2.97 -13.19 -0.95
N VAL A 218 -3.48 -14.25 -0.31
CA VAL A 218 -4.90 -14.52 -0.12
C VAL A 218 -5.15 -14.78 1.36
N LYS A 219 -6.18 -14.14 1.91
CA LYS A 219 -6.57 -14.31 3.31
C LYS A 219 -8.09 -14.34 3.43
N GLU A 220 -8.59 -15.34 4.13
CA GLU A 220 -10.00 -15.40 4.57
C GLU A 220 -10.15 -14.58 5.87
N THR A 221 -11.19 -13.75 5.94
CA THR A 221 -11.46 -12.81 7.04
C THR A 221 -12.87 -12.94 7.56
#